data_AF-A0A4P7H8W7-F1
#
_entry.id   AF-A0A4P7H8W7-F1
#
_cell.length_a   1.000
_cell.length_b   1.000
_cell.length_c   1.000
_cell.angle_alpha   90.00
_cell.angle_beta   90.00
_cell.angle_gamma   90.00
#
_symmetry.space_group_name_H-M   'P 1'
#
loop_
_entity.id
_entity.type
_entity.pdbx_description
1 polymer ?
#
loop_
_entity_poly.entity_id
_entity_poly.type
_entity_poly.pdbx_seq_one_letter_code
_entity_poly.pdbx_strand_id
1 'polypeptide(L)'
;MNTSTPDRASTIHRTDGRDVLSDNTQVPAIGAVRRSRALVAFGYPHDHLAGELGVAVSDMQALTARPPRGESLARREIPADLHRQVATLFDRLQMTPGPSQEARQDALTRGWALPFQWDEDAIDDPEAKPIRCRRSGPNLKVRTAERQAAVLAEIRQGATAKLAAERLHLTQRSVERILASAGGRCALEQPGRSQSDWEWSR
;
A
#
# COMPACT_ATOMS: atom_id res chain seq x y z
N MET A 1 -19.36 28.82 72.12
CA MET A 1 -19.22 28.88 70.65
C MET A 1 -17.88 28.24 70.30
N ASN A 2 -17.87 26.96 69.93
CA ASN A 2 -16.69 26.29 69.40
C ASN A 2 -17.21 25.18 68.48
N THR A 3 -17.08 25.38 67.17
CA THR A 3 -17.63 24.48 66.14
C THR A 3 -16.61 23.41 65.79
N SER A 4 -17.02 22.15 65.94
CA SER A 4 -16.38 20.97 65.36
C SER A 4 -16.14 21.14 63.87
N THR A 5 -14.89 20.97 63.44
CA THR A 5 -14.54 20.70 62.05
C THR A 5 -14.29 19.21 61.93
N PRO A 6 -15.13 18.41 61.26
CA PRO A 6 -14.77 17.05 60.94
C PRO A 6 -13.84 17.04 59.72
N ASP A 7 -12.73 16.35 59.93
CA ASP A 7 -11.89 15.69 58.96
C ASP A 7 -12.68 15.17 57.74
N ARG A 8 -12.27 15.62 56.56
CA ARG A 8 -12.55 14.95 55.29
C ARG A 8 -11.23 14.76 54.58
N ALA A 9 -10.60 13.64 54.89
CA ALA A 9 -9.65 12.96 54.02
C ALA A 9 -10.15 13.02 52.56
N SER A 10 -9.48 13.85 51.76
CA SER A 10 -9.62 13.89 50.31
C SER A 10 -9.30 12.51 49.77
N THR A 11 -10.34 11.77 49.40
CA THR A 11 -10.20 10.55 48.61
C THR A 11 -9.63 10.97 47.26
N ILE A 12 -8.33 10.72 47.08
CA ILE A 12 -7.65 10.85 45.80
C ILE A 12 -8.23 9.73 44.92
N HIS A 13 -9.25 10.05 44.13
CA HIS A 13 -9.65 9.18 43.04
C HIS A 13 -8.50 9.18 42.03
N ARG A 14 -7.75 8.08 42.01
CA ARG A 14 -6.83 7.72 40.93
C ARG A 14 -7.66 7.62 39.65
N THR A 15 -7.75 8.71 38.89
CA THR A 15 -8.34 8.69 37.55
C THR A 15 -7.37 7.94 36.64
N ASP A 16 -7.76 6.75 36.20
CA ASP A 16 -7.13 6.04 35.09
C ASP A 16 -7.15 6.98 33.87
N GLY A 17 -5.96 7.44 33.47
CA GLY A 17 -5.74 8.57 32.58
C GLY A 17 -6.02 8.28 31.10
N ARG A 18 -7.26 7.94 30.77
CA ARG A 18 -7.78 8.10 29.41
C ARG A 18 -8.51 9.44 29.35
N ASP A 19 -7.78 10.49 29.03
CA ASP A 19 -8.34 11.80 28.75
C ASP A 19 -9.30 11.66 27.55
N VAL A 20 -10.61 11.60 27.83
CA VAL A 20 -11.64 11.44 26.79
C VAL A 20 -11.82 12.80 26.13
N LEU A 21 -10.90 13.13 25.21
CA LEU A 21 -11.06 14.29 24.35
C LEU A 21 -12.41 14.21 23.64
N SER A 22 -13.15 15.31 23.67
CA SER A 22 -14.39 15.47 22.90
C SER A 22 -14.15 15.14 21.43
N ASP A 23 -15.17 14.59 20.78
CA ASP A 23 -15.11 14.09 19.40
C ASP A 23 -14.61 15.13 18.39
N ASN A 24 -14.95 16.40 18.63
CA ASN A 24 -14.59 17.52 17.76
C ASN A 24 -13.25 18.18 18.12
N THR A 25 -12.60 17.76 19.20
CA THR A 25 -11.28 18.28 19.58
C THR A 25 -10.29 18.02 18.46
N GLN A 26 -9.53 19.04 18.07
CA GLN A 26 -8.49 18.90 17.05
C GLN A 26 -7.26 18.20 17.63
N VAL A 27 -6.81 17.14 16.96
CA VAL A 27 -5.64 16.35 17.33
C VAL A 27 -4.68 16.22 16.15
N PRO A 28 -3.37 16.00 16.39
CA PRO A 28 -2.41 15.80 15.31
C PRO A 28 -2.83 14.69 14.34
N ALA A 29 -2.88 15.01 13.04
CA ALA A 29 -3.34 14.11 11.99
C ALA A 29 -2.29 13.05 11.61
N ILE A 30 -1.06 13.17 12.10
CA ILE A 30 0.08 12.34 11.67
C ILE A 30 -0.21 10.84 11.75
N GLY A 31 -0.82 10.40 12.85
CA GLY A 31 -1.25 9.04 13.07
C GLY A 31 -2.22 8.54 12.03
N ALA A 32 -3.33 9.27 11.87
CA ALA A 32 -4.36 8.95 10.88
C ALA A 32 -3.81 8.95 9.44
N VAL A 33 -2.95 9.91 9.10
CA VAL A 33 -2.29 9.97 7.78
C VAL A 33 -1.41 8.75 7.54
N ARG A 34 -0.58 8.37 8.52
CA ARG A 34 0.34 7.22 8.39
C ARG A 34 -0.43 5.91 8.28
N ARG A 35 -1.42 5.69 9.14
CA ARG A 35 -2.31 4.51 9.11
C ARG A 35 -3.06 4.40 7.78
N SER A 36 -3.69 5.49 7.32
CA SER A 36 -4.40 5.52 6.04
C SER A 36 -3.48 5.21 4.86
N ARG A 37 -2.31 5.85 4.78
CA ARG A 37 -1.31 5.57 3.73
C ARG A 37 -0.82 4.13 3.76
N ALA A 38 -0.66 3.55 4.96
CA ALA A 38 -0.24 2.17 5.12
C ALA A 38 -1.30 1.19 4.62
N LEU A 39 -2.59 1.44 4.87
CA LEU A 39 -3.68 0.63 4.33
C LEU A 39 -3.76 0.73 2.80
N VAL A 40 -3.57 1.92 2.21
CA VAL A 40 -3.47 2.06 0.74
C VAL A 40 -2.28 1.26 0.21
N ALA A 41 -1.14 1.33 0.90
CA ALA A 41 0.03 0.54 0.54
C ALA A 41 -0.19 -0.98 0.66
N PHE A 42 -1.12 -1.41 1.52
CA PHE A 42 -1.50 -2.80 1.69
C PHE A 42 -2.61 -3.27 0.74
N GLY A 43 -3.21 -2.35 -0.02
CA GLY A 43 -4.13 -2.64 -1.12
C GLY A 43 -5.57 -2.19 -0.90
N TYR A 44 -5.84 -1.34 0.09
CA TYR A 44 -7.17 -0.75 0.31
C TYR A 44 -7.28 0.60 -0.39
N PRO A 45 -8.05 0.72 -1.49
CA PRO A 45 -8.17 1.99 -2.22
C PRO A 45 -8.92 3.05 -1.41
N HIS A 46 -8.76 4.34 -1.76
CA HIS A 46 -9.34 5.46 -1.01
C HIS A 46 -10.86 5.43 -0.90
N ASP A 47 -11.54 4.94 -1.93
CA ASP A 47 -13.00 4.75 -1.95
C ASP A 47 -13.46 3.69 -0.94
N HIS A 48 -12.71 2.60 -0.81
CA HIS A 48 -12.96 1.58 0.21
C HIS A 48 -12.80 2.14 1.62
N LEU A 49 -11.69 2.86 1.88
CA LEU A 49 -11.45 3.46 3.20
C LEU A 49 -12.49 4.53 3.53
N ALA A 50 -12.88 5.35 2.55
CA ALA A 50 -13.91 6.36 2.70
C ALA A 50 -15.28 5.73 3.03
N GLY A 51 -15.63 4.63 2.36
CA GLY A 51 -16.84 3.87 2.63
C GLY A 51 -16.89 3.29 4.04
N GLU A 52 -15.79 2.72 4.54
CA GLU A 52 -15.71 2.20 5.91
C GLU A 52 -15.78 3.30 6.98
N LEU A 53 -15.33 4.51 6.68
CA LEU A 53 -15.31 5.65 7.60
C LEU A 53 -16.53 6.58 7.47
N GLY A 54 -17.38 6.38 6.47
CA GLY A 54 -18.53 7.25 6.20
C GLY A 54 -18.15 8.68 5.79
N VAL A 55 -16.97 8.88 5.20
CA VAL A 55 -16.47 10.20 4.74
C VAL A 55 -16.44 10.28 3.22
N ALA A 56 -16.25 11.48 2.67
CA ALA A 56 -16.09 11.62 1.23
C ALA A 56 -14.72 11.09 0.75
N VAL A 57 -14.67 10.53 -0.46
CA VAL A 57 -13.41 10.04 -1.07
C VAL A 57 -12.40 11.19 -1.21
N SER A 58 -12.86 12.40 -1.51
CA SER A 58 -12.05 13.62 -1.55
C SER A 58 -11.35 13.90 -0.22
N ASP A 59 -12.02 13.65 0.90
CA ASP A 59 -11.48 13.90 2.23
C ASP A 59 -10.38 12.88 2.55
N MET A 60 -10.57 11.62 2.17
CA MET A 60 -9.52 10.59 2.27
C MET A 60 -8.30 10.90 1.39
N GLN A 61 -8.53 11.41 0.19
CA GLN A 61 -7.45 11.87 -0.70
C GLN A 61 -6.71 13.07 -0.09
N ALA A 62 -7.43 14.05 0.46
CA ALA A 62 -6.86 15.22 1.12
C ALA A 62 -6.11 14.85 2.41
N LEU A 63 -6.60 13.88 3.18
CA LEU A 63 -5.93 13.36 4.36
C LEU A 63 -4.57 12.76 3.98
N THR A 64 -4.55 11.89 2.96
CA THR A 64 -3.33 11.18 2.53
C THR A 64 -2.40 11.99 1.65
N ALA A 65 -2.82 13.16 1.16
CA ALA A 65 -2.03 14.05 0.31
C ALA A 65 -0.71 14.49 0.98
N ARG A 66 0.30 14.78 0.15
CA ARG A 66 1.55 15.37 0.64
C ARG A 66 1.27 16.78 1.16
N PRO A 67 1.81 17.20 2.32
CA PRO A 67 1.66 18.57 2.78
C PRO A 67 2.31 19.55 1.78
N PRO A 68 1.82 20.81 1.72
CA PRO A 68 2.44 21.88 0.95
C PRO A 68 3.94 22.05 1.27
N ARG A 69 4.70 22.68 0.35
CA ARG A 69 6.14 22.92 0.57
C ARG A 69 6.34 23.75 1.84
N GLY A 70 7.20 23.26 2.74
CA GLY A 70 7.51 23.94 4.00
C GLY A 70 6.60 23.57 5.18
N GLU A 71 5.56 22.76 4.96
CA GLU A 71 4.68 22.29 6.03
C GLU A 71 5.02 20.87 6.49
N SER A 72 4.94 20.66 7.81
CA SER A 72 5.10 19.34 8.43
C SER A 72 3.74 18.69 8.64
N LEU A 73 3.66 17.36 8.48
CA LEU A 73 2.46 16.57 8.82
C LEU A 73 2.04 16.74 10.28
N ALA A 74 3.00 17.02 11.17
CA ALA A 74 2.75 17.23 12.59
C ALA A 74 1.91 18.49 12.89
N ARG A 75 1.78 19.41 11.93
CA ARG A 75 0.97 20.64 12.07
C ARG A 75 -0.46 20.48 11.55
N ARG A 76 -0.77 19.38 10.86
CA ARG A 76 -2.14 19.12 10.41
C ARG A 76 -2.93 18.54 11.56
N GLU A 77 -4.15 19.02 11.73
CA GLU A 77 -5.07 18.52 12.74
C GLU A 77 -6.32 17.96 12.10
N ILE A 78 -6.95 17.01 12.79
CA ILE A 78 -8.24 16.43 12.46
C ILE A 78 -9.08 16.27 13.73
N PRO A 79 -10.41 16.09 13.62
CA PRO A 79 -11.23 15.71 14.77
C PRO A 79 -10.71 14.43 15.44
N ALA A 80 -10.69 14.43 16.77
CA ALA A 80 -10.30 13.29 17.59
C ALA A 80 -11.11 12.03 17.25
N ASP A 81 -12.38 12.21 16.90
CA ASP A 81 -13.22 11.09 16.49
C ASP A 81 -12.75 10.42 15.20
N LEU A 82 -12.48 11.21 14.15
CA LEU A 82 -11.92 10.68 12.90
C LEU A 82 -10.57 9.99 13.15
N HIS A 83 -9.73 10.54 14.02
CA HIS A 83 -8.47 9.90 14.40
C HIS A 83 -8.69 8.50 14.99
N ARG A 84 -9.64 8.36 15.93
CA ARG A 84 -9.99 7.07 16.55
C ARG A 84 -10.64 6.09 15.57
N GLN A 85 -11.51 6.58 14.69
CA GLN A 85 -12.12 5.75 13.65
C GLN A 85 -11.06 5.18 12.70
N VAL A 86 -10.09 6.00 12.27
CA VAL A 86 -8.97 5.54 11.43
C VAL A 86 -8.09 4.54 12.18
N ALA A 87 -7.81 4.76 13.47
CA ALA A 87 -7.08 3.80 14.29
C ALA A 87 -7.81 2.45 14.36
N THR A 88 -9.12 2.47 14.64
CA THR A 88 -9.96 1.27 14.70
C THR A 88 -10.01 0.52 13.37
N LEU A 89 -10.10 1.26 12.25
CA LEU A 89 -10.07 0.66 10.91
C LEU A 89 -8.70 0.04 10.61
N PHE A 90 -7.62 0.69 11.03
CA PHE A 90 -6.28 0.17 10.88
C PHE A 90 -6.10 -1.14 11.64
N ASP A 91 -6.51 -1.21 12.91
CA ASP A 91 -6.41 -2.42 13.73
C ASP A 91 -7.13 -3.62 13.09
N ARG A 92 -8.30 -3.37 12.49
CA ARG A 92 -9.07 -4.39 11.76
C ARG A 92 -8.37 -4.90 10.51
N LEU A 93 -7.72 -4.02 9.75
CA LEU A 93 -7.26 -4.31 8.39
C LEU A 93 -5.75 -4.55 8.27
N GLN A 94 -4.95 -4.16 9.26
CA GLN A 94 -3.49 -4.13 9.14
C GLN A 94 -2.83 -5.50 8.90
N MET A 95 -3.51 -6.60 9.25
CA MET A 95 -3.03 -7.98 9.03
C MET A 95 -3.61 -8.64 7.78
N THR A 96 -4.56 -8.00 7.09
CA THR A 96 -5.20 -8.55 5.89
C THR A 96 -4.83 -7.75 4.65
N PRO A 97 -4.28 -8.37 3.60
CA PRO A 97 -3.97 -7.64 2.38
C PRO A 97 -5.25 -7.17 1.68
N GLY A 98 -5.30 -5.90 1.28
CA GLY A 98 -6.44 -5.33 0.58
C GLY A 98 -6.54 -5.81 -0.88
N PRO A 99 -7.73 -5.74 -1.50
CA PRO A 99 -7.99 -6.40 -2.78
C PRO A 99 -7.34 -5.73 -4.00
N SER A 100 -6.94 -4.45 -3.91
CA SER A 100 -6.50 -3.67 -5.08
C SER A 100 -4.99 -3.74 -5.30
N GLN A 101 -4.55 -4.24 -6.45
CA GLN A 101 -3.16 -4.16 -6.89
C GLN A 101 -2.76 -2.73 -7.31
N GLU A 102 -3.71 -1.97 -7.87
CA GLU A 102 -3.50 -0.59 -8.30
C GLU A 102 -3.17 0.31 -7.11
N ALA A 103 -3.92 0.20 -6.01
CA ALA A 103 -3.65 0.93 -4.76
C ALA A 103 -2.22 0.66 -4.24
N ARG A 104 -1.78 -0.61 -4.27
CA ARG A 104 -0.41 -0.97 -3.87
C ARG A 104 0.64 -0.33 -4.77
N GLN A 105 0.37 -0.25 -6.07
CA GLN A 105 1.31 0.31 -7.05
C GLN A 105 1.39 1.85 -6.96
N ASP A 106 0.26 2.53 -6.74
CA ASP A 106 0.24 3.97 -6.46
C ASP A 106 1.00 4.29 -5.18
N ALA A 107 0.71 3.59 -4.08
CA ALA A 107 1.40 3.76 -2.80
C ALA A 107 2.90 3.44 -2.88
N LEU A 108 3.29 2.43 -3.69
CA LEU A 108 4.70 2.14 -3.96
C LEU A 108 5.40 3.30 -4.67
N THR A 109 4.74 3.91 -5.66
CA THR A 109 5.25 5.07 -6.40
C THR A 109 5.41 6.28 -5.48
N ARG A 110 4.54 6.40 -4.48
CA ARG A 110 4.61 7.45 -3.43
C ARG A 110 5.56 7.12 -2.28
N GLY A 111 6.13 5.91 -2.25
CA GLY A 111 7.04 5.48 -1.19
C GLY A 111 6.36 5.28 0.18
N TRP A 112 5.05 5.03 0.21
CA TRP A 112 4.31 4.80 1.46
C TRP A 112 4.65 3.42 2.03
N ALA A 113 4.87 3.35 3.35
CA ALA A 113 5.21 2.13 4.08
C ALA A 113 4.00 1.21 4.30
N LEU A 114 4.22 -0.09 4.55
CA LEU A 114 3.18 -1.07 4.90
C LEU A 114 2.80 -0.94 6.39
N PRO A 115 1.67 -1.53 6.82
CA PRO A 115 1.29 -1.55 8.23
C PRO A 115 2.40 -2.07 9.14
N PHE A 116 2.90 -3.29 8.89
CA PHE A 116 3.98 -3.92 9.67
C PHE A 116 5.37 -3.26 9.53
N GLN A 117 5.50 -2.21 8.72
CA GLN A 117 6.72 -1.41 8.69
C GLN A 117 6.69 -0.27 9.70
N TRP A 118 5.52 0.03 10.28
CA TRP A 118 5.40 0.93 11.41
C TRP A 118 5.42 0.13 12.71
N ASP A 119 6.05 0.72 13.72
CA ASP A 119 5.86 0.32 15.11
C ASP A 119 4.54 0.93 15.59
N GLU A 120 3.63 0.10 16.13
CA GLU A 120 2.28 0.50 16.54
C GLU A 120 2.30 1.57 17.63
N ASP A 121 3.29 1.52 18.53
CA ASP A 121 3.42 2.46 19.65
C ASP A 121 4.06 3.78 19.22
N ALA A 122 4.86 3.76 18.14
CA ALA A 122 5.59 4.93 17.66
C ALA A 122 4.94 5.59 16.43
N ILE A 123 3.88 5.02 15.84
CA ILE A 123 3.28 5.52 14.60
C ILE A 123 2.77 6.96 14.71
N ASP A 124 2.46 7.43 15.91
CA ASP A 124 1.99 8.79 16.20
C ASP A 124 3.13 9.78 16.49
N ASP A 125 4.35 9.29 16.78
CA ASP A 125 5.52 10.13 17.04
C ASP A 125 6.02 10.79 15.74
N PRO A 126 6.10 12.14 15.67
CA PRO A 126 6.63 12.84 14.49
C PRO A 126 7.99 12.35 14.02
N GLU A 127 8.88 11.95 14.94
CA GLU A 127 10.24 11.52 14.65
C GLU A 127 10.34 10.03 14.27
N ALA A 128 9.28 9.25 14.51
CA ALA A 128 9.24 7.85 14.14
C ALA A 128 9.34 7.65 12.63
N LYS A 129 10.13 6.64 12.25
CA LYS A 129 10.39 6.26 10.87
C LYS A 129 10.01 4.80 10.67
N PRO A 130 9.40 4.44 9.54
CA PRO A 130 9.06 3.06 9.28
C PRO A 130 10.33 2.25 9.01
N ILE A 131 10.33 0.99 9.46
CA ILE A 131 11.33 0.00 9.11
C ILE A 131 11.23 -0.27 7.62
N ARG A 132 12.24 0.19 6.87
CA ARG A 132 12.29 -0.03 5.41
C ARG A 132 12.87 -1.40 5.11
N CYS A 133 12.04 -2.43 5.22
CA CYS A 133 12.31 -3.66 4.47
C CYS A 133 12.23 -3.30 2.98
N ARG A 134 13.27 -3.61 2.21
CA ARG A 134 13.24 -3.50 0.75
C ARG A 134 12.02 -4.31 0.31
N ARG A 135 10.93 -3.66 -0.11
CA ARG A 135 9.82 -4.37 -0.73
C ARG A 135 10.44 -5.03 -1.95
N SER A 136 10.67 -6.34 -1.86
CA SER A 136 10.69 -7.19 -3.03
C SER A 136 9.28 -7.14 -3.57
N GLY A 137 8.94 -6.03 -4.24
CA GLY A 137 7.71 -5.97 -5.02
C GLY A 137 7.75 -7.12 -6.02
N PRO A 138 6.60 -7.52 -6.58
CA PRO A 138 6.56 -8.47 -7.70
C PRO A 138 7.34 -8.02 -8.96
N ASN A 139 8.12 -6.94 -8.86
CA ASN A 139 8.81 -6.32 -9.97
C ASN A 139 10.23 -5.91 -9.57
N LEU A 140 11.15 -6.87 -9.66
CA LEU A 140 12.52 -6.61 -10.11
C LEU A 140 12.44 -5.97 -11.53
N LYS A 141 12.04 -4.70 -11.66
CA LYS A 141 12.09 -3.99 -12.95
C LYS A 141 13.52 -3.75 -13.43
N VAL A 142 14.52 -3.99 -12.58
CA VAL A 142 15.94 -4.04 -12.99
C VAL A 142 16.29 -5.37 -13.69
N ARG A 143 15.39 -6.37 -13.75
CA ARG A 143 15.64 -7.65 -14.45
C ARG A 143 14.71 -7.94 -15.64
N THR A 144 13.74 -7.10 -16.00
CA THR A 144 12.74 -7.50 -17.03
C THR A 144 13.37 -7.70 -18.41
N ALA A 145 14.24 -6.80 -18.86
CA ALA A 145 14.92 -6.93 -20.15
C ALA A 145 15.95 -8.08 -20.14
N GLU A 146 16.75 -8.21 -19.08
CA GLU A 146 17.71 -9.30 -18.91
C GLU A 146 17.02 -10.66 -18.83
N ARG A 147 15.91 -10.75 -18.10
CA ARG A 147 15.08 -11.97 -17.99
C ARG A 147 14.43 -12.31 -19.32
N GLN A 148 13.94 -11.32 -20.07
CA GLN A 148 13.43 -11.54 -21.43
C GLN A 148 14.54 -12.06 -22.35
N ALA A 149 15.72 -11.44 -22.31
CA ALA A 149 16.87 -11.87 -23.10
C ALA A 149 17.32 -13.29 -22.73
N ALA A 150 17.38 -13.63 -21.45
CA ALA A 150 17.72 -14.97 -20.97
C ALA A 150 16.69 -16.03 -21.41
N VAL A 151 15.39 -15.72 -21.29
CA VAL A 151 14.32 -16.61 -21.78
C VAL A 151 14.44 -16.80 -23.29
N LEU A 152 14.61 -15.72 -24.06
CA LEU A 152 14.75 -15.80 -25.52
C LEU A 152 16.04 -16.52 -25.96
N ALA A 153 17.13 -16.42 -25.19
CA ALA A 153 18.37 -17.13 -25.46
C ALA A 153 18.21 -18.65 -25.26
N GLU A 154 17.55 -19.10 -24.18
CA GLU A 154 17.24 -20.51 -23.96
C GLU A 154 16.33 -21.07 -25.06
N ILE A 155 15.29 -20.32 -25.45
CA ILE A 155 14.41 -20.74 -26.57
C ILE A 155 15.19 -20.79 -27.89
N ARG A 156 16.10 -19.84 -28.15
CA ARG A 156 16.97 -19.87 -29.34
C ARG A 156 17.91 -21.08 -29.34
N GLN A 157 18.31 -21.58 -28.17
CA GLN A 157 19.07 -22.81 -28.01
C GLN A 157 18.21 -24.08 -28.10
N GLY A 158 16.91 -23.95 -28.38
CA GLY A 158 15.98 -25.08 -28.55
C GLY A 158 15.37 -25.60 -27.25
N ALA A 159 15.52 -24.89 -26.13
CA ALA A 159 14.85 -25.27 -24.89
C ALA A 159 13.33 -25.11 -25.01
N THR A 160 12.57 -26.00 -24.37
CA THR A 160 11.12 -25.83 -24.22
C THR A 160 10.82 -24.80 -23.13
N ALA A 161 9.61 -24.23 -23.13
CA ALA A 161 9.20 -23.25 -22.11
C ALA A 161 9.30 -23.79 -20.68
N LYS A 162 9.02 -25.10 -20.50
CA LYS A 162 9.17 -25.79 -19.22
C LYS A 162 10.64 -25.87 -18.79
N LEU A 163 11.53 -26.30 -19.69
CA LEU A 163 12.95 -26.43 -19.41
C LEU A 163 13.62 -25.08 -19.12
N ALA A 164 13.24 -24.04 -19.86
CA ALA A 164 13.69 -22.67 -19.61
C ALA A 164 13.21 -22.15 -18.24
N ALA A 165 11.98 -22.50 -17.82
CA ALA A 165 11.46 -22.14 -16.51
C ALA A 165 12.28 -22.79 -15.38
N GLU A 166 12.60 -24.08 -15.50
CA GLU A 166 13.42 -24.82 -14.53
C GLU A 166 14.83 -24.24 -14.42
N ARG A 167 15.50 -23.98 -15.55
CA ARG A 167 16.88 -23.46 -15.58
C ARG A 167 17.01 -22.03 -15.08
N LEU A 168 16.03 -21.18 -15.38
CA LEU A 168 16.03 -19.77 -14.98
C LEU A 168 15.36 -19.54 -13.61
N HIS A 169 14.92 -20.61 -12.95
CA HIS A 169 14.15 -20.57 -11.70
C HIS A 169 12.93 -19.63 -11.79
N LEU A 170 12.20 -19.73 -12.90
CA LEU A 170 10.97 -19.00 -13.18
C LEU A 170 9.78 -19.97 -13.14
N THR A 171 8.57 -19.41 -13.01
CA THR A 171 7.36 -20.21 -13.24
C THR A 171 7.12 -20.35 -14.74
N GLN A 172 6.60 -21.50 -15.18
CA GLN A 172 6.24 -21.75 -16.59
C GLN A 172 5.33 -20.64 -17.14
N ARG A 173 4.31 -20.24 -16.37
CA ARG A 173 3.40 -19.14 -16.71
C ARG A 173 4.11 -17.80 -16.93
N SER A 174 5.26 -17.57 -16.29
CA SER A 174 6.05 -16.37 -16.51
C SER A 174 6.84 -16.41 -17.81
N VAL A 175 7.33 -17.58 -18.21
CA VAL A 175 8.01 -17.81 -19.50
C VAL A 175 7.02 -17.64 -20.64
N GLU A 176 5.86 -18.28 -20.55
CA GLU A 176 4.79 -18.18 -21.55
C GLU A 176 4.34 -16.73 -21.78
N ARG A 177 4.17 -15.96 -20.71
CA ARG A 177 3.81 -14.53 -20.78
C ARG A 177 4.88 -13.69 -21.49
N ILE A 178 6.16 -13.98 -21.25
CA ILE A 178 7.29 -13.31 -21.90
C ILE A 178 7.28 -13.62 -23.41
N LEU A 179 7.06 -14.88 -23.78
CA LEU A 179 6.99 -15.31 -25.18
C LEU A 179 5.77 -14.71 -25.88
N ALA A 180 4.59 -14.71 -25.25
CA ALA A 180 3.40 -14.05 -25.79
C ALA A 180 3.62 -12.54 -26.02
N SER A 181 4.33 -11.89 -25.10
CA SER A 181 4.67 -10.47 -25.22
C SER A 181 5.72 -10.18 -26.29
N ALA A 182 6.59 -11.15 -26.61
CA ALA A 182 7.58 -11.05 -27.69
C ALA A 182 6.95 -11.38 -29.06
N GLY A 183 6.05 -12.37 -29.11
CA GLY A 183 5.29 -12.74 -30.30
C GLY A 183 4.37 -11.63 -30.80
N GLY A 184 3.80 -10.82 -29.89
CA GLY A 184 3.02 -9.63 -30.25
C GLY A 184 3.84 -8.48 -30.87
N ARG A 185 5.15 -8.44 -30.65
CA ARG A 185 6.06 -7.48 -31.31
C ARG A 185 6.68 -8.04 -32.60
N CYS A 186 6.68 -9.35 -32.78
CA CYS A 186 7.20 -10.01 -33.99
C CYS A 186 6.20 -9.95 -35.17
N ALA A 187 4.93 -9.60 -34.93
CA ALA A 187 3.90 -9.48 -35.97
C ALA A 187 3.91 -8.12 -36.71
N LEU A 188 4.71 -7.14 -36.28
CA LEU A 188 4.82 -5.83 -36.93
C LEU A 188 6.11 -5.67 -37.77
N GLU A 189 6.91 -6.72 -37.88
CA GLU A 189 8.14 -6.70 -38.67
C GLU A 189 8.32 -8.05 -39.38
N GLN A 190 7.54 -8.26 -40.44
CA GLN A 190 7.87 -9.24 -41.47
C GLN A 190 8.02 -8.54 -42.83
N PRO A 191 9.23 -8.47 -43.42
CA PRO A 191 9.35 -8.26 -44.84
C PRO A 191 9.00 -9.57 -45.57
N GLY A 192 7.98 -9.50 -46.42
CA GLY A 192 7.77 -10.46 -47.52
C GLY A 192 7.32 -11.86 -47.14
N ARG A 193 6.01 -12.06 -46.98
CA ARG A 193 5.40 -13.36 -47.32
C ARG A 193 4.39 -13.14 -48.44
N SER A 194 4.73 -13.70 -49.61
CA SER A 194 3.98 -13.68 -50.85
C SER A 194 2.53 -14.12 -50.63
N GLN A 195 1.61 -13.35 -51.19
CA GLN A 195 0.17 -13.60 -51.19
C GLN A 195 -0.15 -14.51 -52.38
N SER A 196 -0.13 -15.82 -52.18
CA SER A 196 -0.72 -16.79 -53.12
C SER A 196 -1.02 -18.11 -52.39
N ASP A 197 -2.17 -18.68 -52.73
CA ASP A 197 -2.72 -19.99 -52.32
C ASP A 197 -3.51 -20.05 -51.00
N TRP A 198 -4.78 -19.61 -51.11
CA TRP A 198 -5.89 -20.19 -50.34
C TRP A 198 -7.06 -20.51 -51.28
N GLU A 199 -6.88 -21.47 -52.19
CA GLU A 199 -8.01 -22.16 -52.84
C GLU A 199 -8.62 -23.14 -51.84
N TRP A 200 -9.84 -22.85 -51.38
CA TRP A 200 -10.69 -23.81 -50.69
C TRP A 200 -11.53 -24.55 -51.74
N SER A 201 -11.28 -25.86 -51.89
CA SER A 201 -12.21 -26.79 -52.55
C SER A 201 -12.72 -27.83 -51.56
N ARG A 202 -14.04 -27.77 -51.38
CA ARG A 202 -15.00 -28.80 -50.96
C ARG A 202 -15.19 -29.09 -49.47
#